data_AF-A0A7Y6GLJ9-F1
#
_entry.id   AF-A0A7Y6GLJ9-F1
#
_cell.length_a   1.000
_cell.length_b   1.000
_cell.length_c   1.000
_cell.angle_alpha   90.00
_cell.angle_beta   90.00
_cell.angle_gamma   90.00
#
_symmetry.space_group_name_H-M   'P 1'
#
loop_
_entity.id
_entity.type
_entity.pdbx_description
1 polymer ?
#
loop_
_entity_poly.entity_id
_entity_poly.type
_entity_poly.pdbx_seq_one_letter_code
_entity_poly.pdbx_strand_id
1 'polypeptide(L)' 'MKETVVSANSFDARSTLPVGDESYEIFRLDKVEGSARLPYSLKVLLENLLRTEDGANITADH' A
#
# COMPACT_ATOMS: atom_id res chain seq x y z
N MET A 1 23.30 4.28 6.28
CA MET A 1 22.64 4.37 4.97
C MET A 1 21.26 3.76 5.18
N LYS A 2 20.16 4.54 5.12
CA LYS A 2 18.82 3.94 5.22
C LYS A 2 18.56 3.31 3.85
N GLU A 3 18.52 1.98 3.78
CA GLU A 3 17.97 1.33 2.60
C GLU A 3 16.52 1.78 2.47
N THR A 4 16.20 2.40 1.34
CA THR A 4 14.82 2.70 0.98
C THR A 4 14.18 1.35 0.66
N VAL A 5 13.49 0.74 1.63
CA VAL A 5 12.76 -0.50 1.41
C VAL A 5 11.64 -0.20 0.42
N VAL A 6 11.80 -0.70 -0.80
CA VAL A 6 10.77 -0.65 -1.84
C VAL A 6 9.80 -1.78 -1.55
N SER A 7 8.50 -1.47 -1.37
CA SER A 7 7.48 -2.49 -1.14
C SER A 7 7.53 -3.60 -2.20
N ALA A 8 7.40 -4.85 -1.77
CA ALA A 8 7.34 -6.00 -2.67
C ALA A 8 6.13 -5.94 -3.64
N ASN A 9 5.09 -5.18 -3.28
CA ASN A 9 3.91 -4.92 -4.11
C ASN A 9 3.25 -6.22 -4.60
N SER A 10 3.17 -7.25 -3.77
CA SER A 10 2.60 -8.55 -4.16
C SER A 10 1.10 -8.47 -4.45
N PHE A 11 0.42 -7.48 -3.86
CA PHE A 11 -0.99 -7.16 -4.10
C PHE A 11 -1.24 -6.34 -5.38
N ASP A 12 -0.20 -5.96 -6.13
CA ASP A 12 -0.31 -5.07 -7.29
C ASP A 12 -1.09 -3.77 -6.96
N ALA A 13 -0.76 -3.19 -5.80
CA ALA A 13 -1.42 -2.03 -5.22
C ALA A 13 -0.75 -0.70 -5.57
N ARG A 14 0.53 -0.71 -5.93
CA ARG A 14 1.29 0.50 -6.30
C ARG A 14 0.67 1.15 -7.54
N SER A 15 0.44 2.46 -7.47
CA SER A 15 -0.11 3.25 -8.57
C SER A 15 0.42 4.69 -8.54
N THR A 16 0.26 5.40 -9.65
CA THR A 16 0.60 6.82 -9.76
C THR A 16 -0.68 7.65 -9.76
N LEU A 17 -0.76 8.63 -8.86
CA LEU A 17 -1.83 9.62 -8.80
C LEU A 17 -1.33 10.95 -9.39
N PRO A 18 -1.79 11.34 -10.60
CA PRO A 18 -1.52 12.66 -11.13
C PRO A 18 -2.40 13.72 -10.44
N VAL A 19 -1.79 14.81 -9.98
CA VAL A 19 -2.47 15.96 -9.35
C VAL A 19 -1.92 17.25 -9.97
N GLY A 20 -2.65 17.78 -10.96
CA GLY A 20 -2.15 18.89 -11.78
C GLY A 20 -0.90 18.45 -12.54
N ASP A 21 0.20 19.20 -12.35
CA ASP A 21 1.50 18.91 -12.97
C ASP A 21 2.37 17.95 -12.12
N GLU A 22 1.90 17.56 -10.94
CA GLU A 22 2.63 16.68 -10.02
C GLU A 22 2.14 15.24 -10.10
N SER A 23 2.99 14.30 -9.71
CA SER A 23 2.68 12.87 -9.67
C SER A 23 3.16 12.27 -8.36
N TYR A 24 2.26 11.52 -7.72
CA TYR A 24 2.48 10.89 -6.43
C TYR A 24 2.38 9.38 -6.56
N GLU A 25 3.32 8.64 -5.94
CA GLU A 25 3.13 7.21 -5.74
C GLU A 25 2.12 6.98 -4.61
N ILE A 26 1.17 6.08 -4.84
CA ILE A 26 0.15 5.68 -3.87
C ILE A 26 0.00 4.15 -3.85
N PHE A 27 -0.53 3.62 -2.75
CA PHE A 27 -0.94 2.21 -2.64
C PHE A 27 -2.47 2.12 -2.56
N ARG A 28 -3.06 1.47 -3.57
CA ARG A 28 -4.49 1.44 -3.82
C ARG A 28 -5.18 0.37 -2.95
N LEU A 29 -6.06 0.82 -2.05
CA LEU A 29 -6.81 -0.09 -1.16
C LEU A 29 -7.80 -0.99 -1.91
N ASP A 30 -8.32 -0.55 -3.07
CA ASP A 30 -9.31 -1.29 -3.86
C ASP A 30 -8.75 -2.56 -4.52
N LYS A 31 -7.43 -2.76 -4.45
CA LYS A 31 -6.75 -3.99 -4.84
C LYS A 31 -6.88 -5.11 -3.80
N VAL A 32 -7.33 -4.79 -2.60
CA VAL A 32 -7.61 -5.75 -1.52
C VAL A 32 -9.12 -5.93 -1.39
N GLU A 33 -9.60 -7.16 -1.58
CA GLU A 33 -11.03 -7.48 -1.46
C GLU A 33 -11.58 -7.13 -0.07
N GLY A 34 -12.78 -6.57 0.00
CA GLY A 34 -13.43 -6.19 1.26
C GLY A 34 -12.95 -4.87 1.88
N SER A 35 -11.89 -4.26 1.36
CA SER A 35 -11.31 -3.01 1.90
C SER A 35 -12.31 -1.85 1.97
N ALA A 36 -13.30 -1.81 1.06
CA ALA A 36 -14.34 -0.79 1.04
C ALA A 36 -15.18 -0.76 2.33
N ARG A 37 -15.40 -1.92 2.97
CA ARG A 37 -16.22 -2.08 4.18
C ARG A 37 -15.47 -1.78 5.48
N LEU A 38 -14.15 -1.59 5.42
CA LEU A 38 -13.34 -1.32 6.59
C LEU A 38 -13.67 0.07 7.19
N PRO A 39 -13.69 0.20 8.54
CA PRO A 39 -13.60 1.48 9.22
C PRO A 39 -12.35 2.24 8.80
N TYR A 40 -12.39 3.58 8.87
CA TYR A 40 -11.28 4.43 8.40
C TYR A 40 -9.93 4.13 9.07
N SER A 41 -9.92 3.81 10.36
CA SER A 41 -8.69 3.43 11.07
C SER A 41 -8.02 2.19 10.45
N LEU A 42 -8.81 1.19 10.06
CA LEU A 42 -8.30 -0.02 9.42
C LEU A 42 -7.88 0.24 7.97
N LYS A 43 -8.51 1.18 7.27
CA LYS A 43 -8.06 1.62 5.93
C LYS A 43 -6.66 2.25 5.98
N VAL A 44 -6.39 3.06 7.00
CA VAL A 44 -5.05 3.67 7.22
C VAL A 44 -4.02 2.60 7.56
N LEU A 45 -4.35 1.65 8.43
CA LEU A 45 -3.48 0.52 8.73
C LEU A 45 -3.18 -0.29 7.47
N LEU A 46 -4.21 -0.61 6.68
CA LEU A 46 -4.06 -1.37 5.42
C LEU A 46 -3.12 -0.66 4.43
N GLU A 47 -3.26 0.66 4.24
CA GLU A 47 -2.34 1.42 3.38
C GLU A 47 -0.89 1.28 3.85
N ASN A 48 -0.66 1.46 5.15
CA ASN A 48 0.68 1.33 5.71
C ASN A 48 1.27 -0.05 5.45
N LEU A 49 0.48 -1.12 5.63
CA LEU A 49 0.91 -2.49 5.38
C LEU A 49 1.29 -2.70 3.90
N LEU A 50 0.46 -2.25 2.96
CA LEU A 50 0.73 -2.35 1.51
C LEU A 50 2.02 -1.60 1.12
N ARG A 51 2.23 -0.42 1.70
CA ARG A 51 3.38 0.43 1.42
C ARG A 51 4.67 -0.06 2.05
N THR A 52 4.60 -0.85 3.13
CA THR A 52 5.78 -1.38 3.84
C THR A 52 5.90 -2.90 3.76
N GLU A 53 5.30 -3.51 2.75
CA GLU A 53 5.45 -4.93 2.50
C GLU A 53 6.94 -5.26 2.24
N ASP A 54 7.56 -5.94 3.20
CA ASP A 54 8.99 -6.30 3.16
C ASP A 54 9.22 -7.81 3.00
N GLY A 55 8.15 -8.61 2.96
CA GLY A 55 8.21 -10.06 2.80
C GLY A 55 8.78 -10.82 4.01
N ALA A 56 9.10 -10.13 5.09
CA ALA A 56 9.71 -10.70 6.30
C ALA A 56 8.86 -10.45 7.55
N ASN A 57 8.32 -9.24 7.70
CA ASN A 57 7.43 -8.86 8.80
C ASN A 57 5.99 -8.63 8.32
N ILE A 58 5.82 -8.15 7.09
CA ILE A 58 4.53 -7.97 6.43
C ILE A 58 4.51 -8.84 5.17
N THR A 59 3.63 -9.83 5.14
CA THR A 59 3.44 -10.76 4.02
C THR A 59 1.98 -10.75 3.57
N ALA A 60 1.70 -11.22 2.35
CA ALA A 60 0.33 -11.27 1.84
C ALA A 60 -0.60 -12.21 2.63
N ASP A 61 -0.02 -13.11 3.43
CA ASP A 61 -0.72 -14.19 4.13
C ASP A 61 -1.21 -13.81 5.55
N HIS A 62 -0.87 -12.63 6.09
CA HIS A 62 -1.17 -12.21 7.46
C HIS A 62 -1.87 -10.85 7.57
#